data_AF-A0A2X0PHP4-F1
#
_entry.id   AF-A0A2X0PHP4-F1
#
_cell.length_a   1.000
_cell.length_b   1.000
_cell.length_c   1.000
_cell.angle_alpha   90.00
_cell.angle_beta   90.00
_cell.angle_gamma   90.00
#
_symmetry.space_group_name_H-M   'P 1'
#
loop_
_entity.id
_entity.type
_entity.pdbx_description
1 polymer ?
#
loop_
_entity_poly.entity_id
_entity_poly.type
_entity_poly.pdbx_seq_one_letter_code
_entity_poly.pdbx_strand_id
1 'polypeptide(L)'
;MKISVNTDMIQFRTDLMNTMDKLKNSRAKQGNSLTLDTVFETAMTDLKKLQLESRKARVLVVGPSDAGKSTFINKLLGENVVPSHWTPATGMAIKIIHSSEKPEWVTGNTLIVKNDLKVDKAPTEPFNLRDRKYFDDHVILEGGRDIVEEYGEREGDKYNSELAEEEMIFTYVDSEILNTIDIYDTPGTAAGEDETSEMDEQISADMRNNADAVIYLMTANQFLHRQDFQLLRRDIERLPSLFDGKNGLGKLSNLFIVASQADIIDSEEDRNRILRNGAKRFSKTLSTEFFDRLNCTPEDLSKRFFALSNKVGKEDISYKFEEDFVNFVKESQNIILSNSILKRNKLLRFHISEIEKGISKVEEDRINHEKLVNEAKEKEAYLPTILQANKDFSNKLKKELIQSKSTAKSKFKLYYKNLLNKDSLLQEIENGGYKNSKDDKEIFANKISNLLADKYNWILDSETSKLEENIRKIPEKIQISTQIPTSFFDFKAATLGLGDVRFLIGPLTLPPRIILWGPINVIFFRNAWKGKLAQTLIEGYEKQDALGQYLDGIETFIKDTEKGVDDIKKGLDIAAKDDVKVSKLRSEANPQDFDHEIKQLIEFQTTLKEITAKY
;
A
#
# COMPACT_ATOMS: atom_id res chain seq x y z
N MET A 1 -9.59 -4.36 26.16
CA MET A 1 -9.26 -2.95 26.46
C MET A 1 -10.49 -2.11 26.18
N LYS A 2 -10.92 -1.21 27.07
CA LYS A 2 -12.06 -0.32 26.79
C LYS A 2 -11.58 0.85 25.93
N ILE A 3 -12.06 0.94 24.69
CA ILE A 3 -11.70 2.00 23.75
C ILE A 3 -12.99 2.63 23.24
N SER A 4 -13.14 3.94 23.44
CA SER A 4 -14.28 4.68 22.90
C SER A 4 -14.18 4.75 21.38
N VAL A 5 -15.28 4.39 20.73
CA VAL A 5 -15.43 4.52 19.28
C VAL A 5 -15.55 5.98 18.90
N ASN A 6 -14.84 6.40 17.86
CA ASN A 6 -15.03 7.73 17.30
C ASN A 6 -16.34 7.75 16.47
N THR A 7 -17.40 8.29 17.06
CA THR A 7 -18.72 8.41 16.42
C THR A 7 -18.70 9.29 15.18
N ASP A 8 -17.81 10.30 15.13
CA ASP A 8 -17.68 11.18 13.97
C ASP A 8 -17.12 10.44 12.76
N MET A 9 -16.24 9.45 12.98
CA MET A 9 -15.74 8.58 11.92
C MET A 9 -16.85 7.71 11.32
N ILE A 10 -17.71 7.13 12.17
CA ILE A 10 -18.88 6.37 11.73
C ILE A 10 -19.84 7.27 10.96
N GLN A 11 -20.12 8.47 11.49
CA GLN A 11 -21.00 9.43 10.85
C GLN A 11 -20.45 9.88 9.50
N PHE A 12 -19.14 10.15 9.40
CA PHE A 12 -18.47 10.50 8.15
C PHE A 12 -18.63 9.43 7.08
N ARG A 13 -18.40 8.15 7.44
CA ARG A 13 -18.57 7.03 6.48
C ARG A 13 -20.02 6.88 6.03
N THR A 14 -20.95 6.99 6.97
CA THR A 14 -22.38 6.93 6.69
C THR A 14 -22.79 8.06 5.74
N ASP A 15 -22.30 9.27 5.99
CA ASP A 15 -22.56 10.43 5.13
C ASP A 15 -21.90 10.30 3.75
N LEU A 16 -20.72 9.68 3.67
CA LEU A 16 -20.06 9.39 2.38
C LEU A 16 -20.87 8.37 1.55
N MET A 17 -21.41 7.32 2.18
CA MET A 17 -22.30 6.37 1.48
C MET A 17 -23.59 7.03 1.02
N ASN A 18 -24.27 7.75 1.91
CA ASN A 18 -25.49 8.48 1.59
C ASN A 18 -25.26 9.49 0.46
N THR A 19 -24.08 10.12 0.43
CA THR A 19 -23.63 11.01 -0.64
C THR A 19 -23.57 10.27 -1.97
N MET A 20 -22.87 9.13 -2.01
CA MET A 20 -22.73 8.32 -3.21
C MET A 20 -24.08 7.83 -3.73
N ASP A 21 -24.99 7.42 -2.85
CA ASP A 21 -26.33 6.96 -3.24
C ASP A 21 -27.24 8.10 -3.73
N LYS A 22 -27.15 9.29 -3.11
CA LYS A 22 -27.83 10.48 -3.62
C LYS A 22 -27.35 10.86 -5.02
N LEU A 23 -26.04 10.80 -5.26
CA LEU A 23 -25.47 11.08 -6.58
C LEU A 23 -25.94 10.07 -7.62
N LYS A 24 -25.92 8.77 -7.31
CA LYS A 24 -26.46 7.71 -8.20
C LYS A 24 -27.94 7.94 -8.52
N ASN A 25 -28.75 8.24 -7.50
CA ASN A 25 -30.18 8.49 -7.66
C ASN A 25 -30.47 9.77 -8.46
N SER A 26 -29.67 10.82 -8.27
CA SER A 26 -29.74 12.04 -9.08
C SER A 26 -29.40 11.74 -10.53
N ARG A 27 -28.28 11.04 -10.77
CA ARG A 27 -27.85 10.64 -12.13
C ARG A 27 -28.93 9.82 -12.83
N ALA A 28 -29.54 8.84 -12.17
CA ALA A 28 -30.58 8.00 -12.75
C ALA A 28 -31.83 8.78 -13.24
N LYS A 29 -32.11 9.96 -12.65
CA LYS A 29 -33.23 10.83 -13.05
C LYS A 29 -32.92 11.74 -14.24
N GLN A 30 -31.64 11.89 -14.59
CA GLN A 30 -31.15 12.90 -15.53
C GLN A 30 -30.92 12.36 -16.96
N GLY A 31 -31.52 11.23 -17.35
CA GLY A 31 -31.46 10.74 -18.74
C GLY A 31 -30.03 10.48 -19.26
N ASN A 32 -29.79 10.53 -20.57
CA ASN A 32 -28.45 10.34 -21.13
C ASN A 32 -27.81 11.70 -21.45
N SER A 33 -26.61 11.95 -20.92
CA SER A 33 -25.81 13.14 -21.22
C SER A 33 -24.33 12.78 -21.08
N LEU A 34 -23.59 12.87 -22.18
CA LEU A 34 -22.21 12.37 -22.27
C LEU A 34 -21.24 13.13 -21.34
N THR A 35 -21.45 14.45 -21.18
CA THR A 35 -20.65 15.28 -20.27
C THR A 35 -20.99 15.00 -18.81
N LEU A 36 -22.28 14.87 -18.49
CA LEU A 36 -22.71 14.47 -17.14
C LEU A 36 -22.20 13.08 -16.78
N ASP A 37 -22.24 12.12 -17.71
CA ASP A 37 -21.72 10.77 -17.53
C ASP A 37 -20.25 10.77 -17.16
N THR A 38 -19.43 11.53 -17.89
CA THR A 38 -17.99 11.60 -17.64
C THR A 38 -17.68 12.18 -16.25
N VAL A 39 -18.34 13.28 -15.90
CA VAL A 39 -18.15 13.93 -14.59
C VAL A 39 -18.65 13.01 -13.46
N PHE A 40 -19.81 12.38 -13.64
CA PHE A 40 -20.38 11.44 -12.68
C PHE A 40 -19.46 10.26 -12.43
N GLU A 41 -18.97 9.58 -13.46
CA GLU A 41 -18.10 8.41 -13.32
C GLU A 41 -16.77 8.77 -12.67
N THR A 42 -16.18 9.92 -13.01
CA THR A 42 -14.94 10.40 -12.39
C THR A 42 -15.16 10.71 -10.91
N ALA A 43 -16.21 11.46 -10.58
CA ALA A 43 -16.57 11.77 -9.19
C ALA A 43 -16.86 10.50 -8.38
N MET A 44 -17.59 9.54 -8.96
CA MET A 44 -17.90 8.28 -8.30
C MET A 44 -16.67 7.41 -8.08
N THR A 45 -15.75 7.36 -9.03
CA THR A 45 -14.47 6.63 -8.90
C THR A 45 -13.64 7.20 -7.76
N ASP A 46 -13.51 8.53 -7.71
CA ASP A 46 -12.77 9.20 -6.65
C ASP A 46 -13.43 9.05 -5.26
N LEU A 47 -14.76 9.10 -5.19
CA LEU A 47 -15.50 8.89 -3.95
C LEU A 47 -15.38 7.45 -3.45
N LYS A 48 -15.39 6.44 -4.34
CA LYS A 48 -15.09 5.05 -4.01
C LYS A 48 -13.66 4.92 -3.45
N LYS A 49 -12.67 5.57 -4.08
CA LYS A 49 -11.29 5.58 -3.57
C LYS A 49 -11.22 6.19 -2.17
N LEU A 50 -11.86 7.34 -1.97
CA LEU A 50 -11.94 7.98 -0.65
C LEU A 50 -12.60 7.06 0.38
N GLN A 51 -13.64 6.33 0.01
CA GLN A 51 -14.31 5.37 0.87
C GLN A 51 -13.35 4.27 1.36
N LEU A 52 -12.54 3.71 0.46
CA LEU A 52 -11.50 2.73 0.78
C LEU A 52 -10.44 3.32 1.73
N GLU A 53 -10.04 4.57 1.52
CA GLU A 53 -9.05 5.28 2.35
C GLU A 53 -9.60 5.70 3.73
N SER A 54 -10.93 5.75 3.90
CA SER A 54 -11.61 6.20 5.12
C SER A 54 -11.92 5.05 6.10
N ARG A 55 -11.45 3.84 5.81
CA ARG A 55 -11.65 2.59 6.59
C ARG A 55 -11.01 2.62 7.98
N LYS A 56 -11.24 1.57 8.79
CA LYS A 56 -10.59 1.41 10.11
C LYS A 56 -9.11 1.14 9.89
N ALA A 57 -8.26 1.51 10.85
CA ALA A 57 -6.86 1.12 10.78
C ALA A 57 -6.77 -0.41 10.83
N ARG A 58 -5.92 -0.99 9.98
CA ARG A 58 -5.64 -2.42 9.95
C ARG A 58 -4.38 -2.71 10.74
N VAL A 59 -4.50 -3.54 11.75
CA VAL A 59 -3.37 -3.98 12.57
C VAL A 59 -2.99 -5.39 12.15
N LEU A 60 -1.80 -5.52 11.59
CA LEU A 60 -1.21 -6.79 11.19
C LEU A 60 -0.44 -7.41 12.36
N VAL A 61 -0.75 -8.66 12.68
CA VAL A 61 -0.06 -9.46 13.70
C VAL A 61 0.81 -10.50 13.01
N VAL A 62 2.14 -10.38 13.17
CA VAL A 62 3.13 -11.21 12.48
C VAL A 62 4.21 -11.70 13.44
N GLY A 63 4.96 -12.73 13.02
CA GLY A 63 6.07 -13.29 13.77
C GLY A 63 6.19 -14.81 13.61
N PRO A 64 7.25 -15.43 14.16
CA PRO A 64 7.50 -16.86 14.08
C PRO A 64 6.34 -17.75 14.60
N SER A 65 6.37 -19.01 14.19
CA SER A 65 5.41 -20.06 14.57
C SER A 65 5.68 -20.58 15.99
N ASP A 66 5.30 -19.79 17.00
CA ASP A 66 5.36 -20.07 18.45
C ASP A 66 5.34 -18.75 19.26
N ALA A 67 5.44 -17.60 18.58
CA ALA A 67 5.46 -16.28 19.20
C ALA A 67 4.18 -15.91 19.98
N GLY A 68 3.14 -16.74 19.94
CA GLY A 68 1.88 -16.54 20.67
C GLY A 68 0.93 -15.54 20.01
N LYS A 69 0.94 -15.45 18.67
CA LYS A 69 0.09 -14.55 17.87
C LYS A 69 -1.40 -14.77 18.15
N SER A 70 -1.89 -15.99 17.94
CA SER A 70 -3.31 -16.32 18.15
C SER A 70 -3.74 -16.12 19.60
N THR A 71 -2.89 -16.50 20.56
CA THR A 71 -3.15 -16.26 22.00
C THR A 71 -3.26 -14.76 22.30
N PHE A 72 -2.39 -13.94 21.70
CA PHE A 72 -2.44 -12.49 21.84
C PHE A 72 -3.73 -11.92 21.22
N ILE A 73 -4.10 -12.35 20.01
CA ILE A 73 -5.34 -11.93 19.34
C ILE A 73 -6.57 -12.30 20.17
N ASN A 74 -6.67 -13.55 20.64
CA ASN A 74 -7.80 -13.99 21.47
C ASN A 74 -7.88 -13.20 22.78
N LYS A 75 -6.73 -12.93 23.43
CA LYS A 75 -6.67 -12.05 24.62
C LYS A 75 -7.14 -10.63 24.29
N LEU A 76 -6.76 -10.10 23.14
CA LEU A 76 -7.14 -8.77 22.69
C LEU A 76 -8.64 -8.65 22.41
N LEU A 77 -9.22 -9.68 21.79
CA LEU A 77 -10.65 -9.79 21.46
C LEU A 77 -11.53 -10.07 22.69
N GLY A 78 -10.99 -10.78 23.68
CA GLY A 78 -11.71 -11.21 24.88
C GLY A 78 -12.45 -12.55 24.71
N GLU A 79 -12.30 -13.20 23.56
CA GLU A 79 -12.85 -14.53 23.27
C GLU A 79 -11.92 -15.32 22.33
N ASN A 80 -12.12 -16.63 22.25
CA ASN A 80 -11.35 -17.51 21.38
C ASN A 80 -11.95 -17.50 19.97
N VAL A 81 -11.27 -16.81 19.05
CA VAL A 81 -11.70 -16.64 17.64
C VAL A 81 -10.74 -17.32 16.69
N VAL A 82 -9.44 -17.10 16.89
CA VAL A 82 -8.40 -17.73 16.09
C VAL A 82 -7.84 -18.95 16.82
N PRO A 83 -7.61 -20.06 16.12
CA PRO A 83 -6.99 -21.24 16.69
C PRO A 83 -5.66 -20.95 17.39
N SER A 84 -5.49 -21.50 18.61
CA SER A 84 -4.29 -21.28 19.41
C SER A 84 -3.64 -22.61 19.81
N HIS A 85 -2.98 -23.24 18.84
CA HIS A 85 -2.18 -24.45 19.04
C HIS A 85 -0.67 -24.16 18.98
N TRP A 86 0.14 -25.08 19.53
CA TRP A 86 1.61 -24.96 19.58
C TRP A 86 2.27 -25.20 18.21
N THR A 87 1.59 -25.91 17.30
CA THR A 87 2.02 -26.09 15.91
C THR A 87 1.65 -24.88 15.05
N PRO A 88 2.30 -24.64 13.88
CA PRO A 88 2.03 -23.46 13.06
C PRO A 88 0.55 -23.44 12.63
N ALA A 89 -0.24 -22.56 13.24
CA ALA A 89 -1.70 -22.68 13.29
C ALA A 89 -2.47 -21.84 12.26
N THR A 90 -1.80 -21.11 11.36
CA THR A 90 -2.48 -20.28 10.35
C THR A 90 -2.04 -20.69 8.94
N GLY A 91 -2.97 -21.21 8.13
CA GLY A 91 -2.78 -21.67 6.76
C GLY A 91 -3.33 -20.68 5.73
N MET A 92 -4.54 -20.17 5.97
CA MET A 92 -5.10 -19.04 5.22
C MET A 92 -5.04 -17.74 6.04
N ALA A 93 -4.87 -16.62 5.36
CA ALA A 93 -4.97 -15.30 5.96
C ALA A 93 -6.36 -15.03 6.56
N ILE A 94 -6.41 -14.46 7.78
CA ILE A 94 -7.66 -14.18 8.50
C ILE A 94 -7.80 -12.67 8.73
N LYS A 95 -8.93 -12.11 8.30
CA LYS A 95 -9.39 -10.75 8.60
C LYS A 95 -10.50 -10.82 9.63
N ILE A 96 -10.24 -10.25 10.81
CA ILE A 96 -11.17 -10.19 11.92
C ILE A 96 -11.80 -8.80 11.95
N ILE A 97 -13.13 -8.75 11.86
CA ILE A 97 -13.92 -7.53 11.63
C ILE A 97 -15.02 -7.48 12.68
N HIS A 98 -15.47 -6.28 13.03
CA HIS A 98 -16.61 -6.12 13.94
C HIS A 98 -17.90 -6.72 13.36
N SER A 99 -18.70 -7.35 14.21
CA SER A 99 -19.99 -7.97 13.87
C SER A 99 -21.00 -7.02 13.21
N SER A 100 -21.00 -5.74 13.61
CA SER A 100 -21.86 -4.70 13.01
C SER A 100 -21.55 -4.40 11.54
N GLU A 101 -20.41 -4.89 11.02
CA GLU A 101 -20.08 -4.75 9.60
C GLU A 101 -20.53 -5.91 8.73
N LYS A 102 -21.12 -6.94 9.35
CA LYS A 102 -21.66 -8.10 8.66
C LYS A 102 -22.83 -7.68 7.74
N PRO A 103 -22.80 -8.01 6.44
CA PRO A 103 -23.94 -7.75 5.56
C PRO A 103 -25.20 -8.45 6.06
N GLU A 104 -26.37 -7.84 5.87
CA GLU A 104 -27.64 -8.34 6.44
C GLU A 104 -28.03 -9.74 5.94
N TRP A 105 -27.57 -10.12 4.74
CA TRP A 105 -27.82 -11.43 4.16
C TRP A 105 -26.85 -12.52 4.61
N VAL A 106 -25.80 -12.18 5.36
CA VAL A 106 -24.88 -13.17 5.93
C VAL A 106 -25.48 -13.72 7.21
N THR A 107 -25.87 -14.99 7.16
CA THR A 107 -26.46 -15.74 8.25
C THR A 107 -25.41 -16.33 9.19
N GLY A 108 -24.28 -16.76 8.64
CA GLY A 108 -23.10 -17.21 9.37
C GLY A 108 -22.31 -16.08 10.04
N ASN A 109 -21.10 -16.39 10.51
CA ASN A 109 -20.17 -15.40 11.06
C ASN A 109 -18.80 -15.43 10.35
N THR A 110 -18.60 -16.33 9.40
CA THR A 110 -17.32 -16.50 8.70
C THR A 110 -17.57 -16.74 7.22
N LEU A 111 -16.73 -16.12 6.39
CA LEU A 111 -16.76 -16.20 4.93
C LEU A 111 -15.38 -16.60 4.42
N ILE A 112 -15.33 -17.42 3.35
CA ILE A 112 -14.16 -17.52 2.47
C ILE A 112 -14.44 -16.65 1.26
N VAL A 113 -13.53 -15.70 1.01
CA VAL A 113 -13.69 -14.67 -0.01
C VAL A 113 -12.55 -14.78 -1.01
N LYS A 114 -12.88 -14.74 -2.30
CA LYS A 114 -11.90 -14.64 -3.38
C LYS A 114 -11.04 -13.40 -3.18
N ASN A 115 -9.75 -13.59 -3.40
CA ASN A 115 -8.76 -12.54 -3.40
C ASN A 115 -8.06 -12.59 -4.77
N ASP A 116 -8.76 -12.17 -5.85
CA ASP A 116 -8.20 -12.16 -7.21
C ASP A 116 -7.19 -11.00 -7.39
N LEU A 117 -6.03 -11.20 -6.77
CA LEU A 117 -4.94 -10.24 -6.67
C LEU A 117 -4.14 -10.12 -7.98
N LYS A 118 -4.42 -10.97 -8.98
CA LYS A 118 -3.82 -10.88 -10.33
C LYS A 118 -4.49 -9.79 -11.16
N VAL A 119 -5.74 -9.44 -10.84
CA VAL A 119 -6.55 -8.44 -11.55
C VAL A 119 -6.74 -7.18 -10.72
N ASP A 120 -7.07 -7.31 -9.43
CA ASP A 120 -7.28 -6.20 -8.52
C ASP A 120 -6.08 -6.03 -7.58
N LYS A 121 -5.31 -4.95 -7.77
CA LYS A 121 -4.09 -4.64 -6.99
C LYS A 121 -4.36 -4.30 -5.50
N ALA A 122 -5.52 -4.66 -4.95
CA ALA A 122 -5.95 -4.41 -3.57
C ALA A 122 -6.80 -5.58 -3.04
N PRO A 123 -6.65 -5.97 -1.76
CA PRO A 123 -7.41 -7.05 -1.17
C PRO A 123 -8.90 -6.71 -1.12
N THR A 124 -9.74 -7.75 -1.16
CA THR A 124 -11.19 -7.58 -1.02
C THR A 124 -11.53 -6.81 0.26
N GLU A 125 -12.47 -5.86 0.15
CA GLU A 125 -12.94 -5.08 1.29
C GLU A 125 -14.27 -5.58 1.85
N PRO A 126 -14.43 -5.65 3.19
CA PRO A 126 -15.69 -6.02 3.83
C PRO A 126 -16.85 -5.12 3.40
N PHE A 127 -16.54 -3.87 3.06
CA PHE A 127 -17.53 -2.94 2.55
C PHE A 127 -18.15 -3.39 1.22
N ASN A 128 -17.34 -3.93 0.29
CA ASN A 128 -17.82 -4.36 -1.01
C ASN A 128 -18.81 -5.54 -0.89
N LEU A 129 -18.69 -6.35 0.17
CA LEU A 129 -19.61 -7.46 0.46
C LEU A 129 -21.02 -6.99 0.88
N ARG A 130 -21.23 -5.68 1.08
CA ARG A 130 -22.56 -5.06 1.24
C ARG A 130 -23.23 -4.74 -0.10
N ASP A 131 -22.56 -4.96 -1.22
CA ASP A 131 -23.21 -5.03 -2.54
C ASP A 131 -23.54 -6.49 -2.81
N ARG A 132 -24.82 -6.79 -3.06
CA ARG A 132 -25.28 -8.17 -3.19
C ARG A 132 -24.65 -8.88 -4.38
N LYS A 133 -24.48 -8.17 -5.51
CA LYS A 133 -23.87 -8.75 -6.71
C LYS A 133 -22.40 -9.07 -6.44
N TYR A 134 -21.68 -8.13 -5.85
CA TYR A 134 -20.28 -8.34 -5.49
C TYR A 134 -20.13 -9.53 -4.54
N PHE A 135 -21.00 -9.62 -3.52
CA PHE A 135 -21.04 -10.75 -2.59
C PHE A 135 -21.19 -12.09 -3.34
N ASP A 136 -22.20 -12.20 -4.21
CA ASP A 136 -22.48 -13.44 -4.94
C ASP A 136 -21.32 -13.84 -5.88
N ASP A 137 -20.58 -12.85 -6.42
CA ASP A 137 -19.44 -13.09 -7.32
C ASP A 137 -18.14 -13.53 -6.58
N HIS A 138 -17.96 -13.06 -5.33
CA HIS A 138 -16.68 -13.14 -4.60
C HIS A 138 -16.69 -14.04 -3.37
N VAL A 139 -17.85 -14.32 -2.77
CA VAL A 139 -17.94 -15.23 -1.62
C VAL A 139 -18.04 -16.67 -2.12
N ILE A 140 -17.14 -17.51 -1.62
CA ILE A 140 -17.05 -18.93 -2.01
C ILE A 140 -17.77 -19.81 -1.00
N LEU A 141 -17.57 -19.51 0.28
CA LEU A 141 -18.14 -20.27 1.38
C LEU A 141 -18.64 -19.32 2.46
N GLU A 142 -19.81 -19.62 3.01
CA GLU A 142 -20.37 -18.98 4.20
C GLU A 142 -20.64 -20.05 5.25
N GLY A 143 -20.33 -19.76 6.52
CA GLY A 143 -20.61 -20.67 7.61
C GLY A 143 -20.31 -20.09 9.00
N GLY A 144 -20.16 -20.99 9.96
CA GLY A 144 -19.79 -20.65 11.32
C GLY A 144 -18.28 -20.49 11.50
N ARG A 145 -17.86 -20.38 12.76
CA ARG A 145 -16.43 -20.24 13.11
C ARG A 145 -15.61 -21.51 12.86
N ASP A 146 -16.27 -22.64 12.66
CA ASP A 146 -15.68 -23.91 12.22
C ASP A 146 -14.85 -23.74 10.93
N ILE A 147 -15.22 -22.83 10.03
CA ILE A 147 -14.41 -22.50 8.84
C ILE A 147 -13.00 -22.02 9.23
N VAL A 148 -12.87 -21.26 10.33
CA VAL A 148 -11.57 -20.77 10.80
C VAL A 148 -10.69 -21.93 11.25
N GLU A 149 -11.27 -22.96 11.86
CA GLU A 149 -10.54 -24.17 12.29
C GLU A 149 -10.21 -25.06 11.08
N GLU A 150 -11.19 -25.30 10.19
CA GLU A 150 -11.05 -26.22 9.03
C GLU A 150 -10.06 -25.74 7.96
N TYR A 151 -10.06 -24.42 7.68
CA TYR A 151 -9.27 -23.80 6.60
C TYR A 151 -8.16 -22.90 7.13
N GLY A 152 -8.37 -22.31 8.31
CA GLY A 152 -7.39 -21.44 8.93
C GLY A 152 -6.25 -22.22 9.56
N GLU A 153 -6.39 -23.50 9.93
CA GLU A 153 -5.30 -24.28 10.54
C GLU A 153 -4.50 -25.11 9.53
N ARG A 154 -3.17 -25.25 9.72
CA ARG A 154 -2.35 -26.16 8.89
C ARG A 154 -2.66 -27.64 9.11
N GLU A 155 -3.19 -27.99 10.28
CA GLU A 155 -3.67 -29.34 10.59
C GLU A 155 -5.17 -29.50 10.28
N GLY A 156 -5.83 -28.44 9.80
CA GLY A 156 -7.23 -28.48 9.42
C GLY A 156 -7.47 -29.40 8.22
N ASP A 157 -8.63 -30.07 8.23
CA ASP A 157 -9.02 -31.07 7.23
C ASP A 157 -9.04 -30.52 5.79
N LYS A 158 -9.06 -29.19 5.62
CA LYS A 158 -9.16 -28.48 4.34
C LYS A 158 -7.97 -27.58 4.00
N TYR A 159 -6.88 -27.66 4.76
CA TYR A 159 -5.68 -26.82 4.56
C TYR A 159 -5.11 -26.87 3.13
N ASN A 160 -4.99 -28.06 2.54
CA ASN A 160 -4.44 -28.25 1.18
C ASN A 160 -5.51 -28.15 0.07
N SER A 161 -6.63 -27.47 0.32
CA SER A 161 -7.64 -27.26 -0.72
C SER A 161 -7.18 -26.16 -1.69
N GLU A 162 -7.62 -26.22 -2.95
CA GLU A 162 -7.37 -25.15 -3.94
C GLU A 162 -7.83 -23.77 -3.44
N LEU A 163 -8.77 -23.74 -2.49
CA LEU A 163 -9.28 -22.53 -1.83
C LEU A 163 -8.31 -21.90 -0.82
N ALA A 164 -7.17 -22.50 -0.53
CA ALA A 164 -6.19 -21.92 0.38
C ALA A 164 -5.15 -21.05 -0.34
N GLU A 165 -5.15 -21.06 -1.67
CA GLU A 165 -4.09 -20.47 -2.51
C GLU A 165 -4.41 -19.03 -2.96
N GLU A 166 -5.69 -18.67 -3.14
CA GLU A 166 -6.11 -17.39 -3.73
C GLU A 166 -7.22 -16.68 -2.92
N GLU A 167 -7.45 -17.08 -1.67
CA GLU A 167 -8.59 -16.65 -0.86
C GLU A 167 -8.20 -16.17 0.54
N MET A 168 -9.15 -15.49 1.20
CA MET A 168 -9.00 -14.99 2.57
C MET A 168 -10.23 -15.34 3.41
N ILE A 169 -10.01 -15.60 4.70
CA ILE A 169 -11.08 -15.79 5.68
C ILE A 169 -11.49 -14.44 6.26
N PHE A 170 -12.77 -14.09 6.15
CA PHE A 170 -13.35 -12.96 6.87
C PHE A 170 -14.19 -13.51 8.02
N THR A 171 -13.89 -13.09 9.25
CA THR A 171 -14.64 -13.51 10.43
C THR A 171 -15.17 -12.31 11.21
N TYR A 172 -16.46 -12.36 11.54
CA TYR A 172 -17.20 -11.29 12.19
C TYR A 172 -17.32 -11.56 13.69
N VAL A 173 -16.82 -10.64 14.50
CA VAL A 173 -16.65 -10.78 15.94
C VAL A 173 -17.21 -9.56 16.67
N ASP A 174 -17.97 -9.78 17.74
CA ASP A 174 -18.48 -8.71 18.59
C ASP A 174 -17.46 -8.38 19.68
N SER A 175 -16.57 -7.43 19.41
CA SER A 175 -15.53 -7.01 20.34
C SER A 175 -15.31 -5.50 20.29
N GLU A 176 -15.23 -4.86 21.46
CA GLU A 176 -15.12 -3.39 21.56
C GLU A 176 -13.96 -2.82 20.73
N ILE A 177 -12.80 -3.49 20.72
CA ILE A 177 -11.62 -3.02 19.98
C ILE A 177 -11.85 -3.03 18.46
N LEU A 178 -12.64 -3.99 17.95
CA LEU A 178 -12.95 -4.09 16.53
C LEU A 178 -13.85 -2.96 16.04
N ASN A 179 -14.47 -2.17 16.93
CA ASN A 179 -15.13 -0.94 16.52
C ASN A 179 -14.16 0.13 15.99
N THR A 180 -12.86 -0.02 16.26
CA THR A 180 -11.85 1.00 15.98
C THR A 180 -10.81 0.54 14.97
N ILE A 181 -10.46 -0.75 14.97
CA ILE A 181 -9.48 -1.36 14.08
C ILE A 181 -10.02 -2.66 13.47
N ASP A 182 -9.44 -3.07 12.35
CA ASP A 182 -9.52 -4.44 11.84
C ASP A 182 -8.22 -5.18 12.20
N ILE A 183 -8.30 -6.48 12.47
CA ILE A 183 -7.12 -7.30 12.79
C ILE A 183 -6.84 -8.26 11.66
N TYR A 184 -5.58 -8.28 11.25
CA TYR A 184 -5.02 -9.15 10.22
C TYR A 184 -4.15 -10.20 10.91
N ASP A 185 -4.54 -11.46 10.84
CA ASP A 185 -3.72 -12.60 11.23
C ASP A 185 -3.17 -13.30 9.99
N THR A 186 -1.86 -13.54 9.98
CA THR A 186 -1.17 -14.21 8.88
C THR A 186 -0.54 -15.51 9.36
N PRO A 187 -0.42 -16.52 8.47
CA PRO A 187 0.53 -17.62 8.63
C PRO A 187 1.86 -17.19 9.23
N GLY A 188 2.36 -17.99 10.18
CA GLY A 188 3.70 -17.78 10.71
C GLY A 188 4.72 -17.88 9.57
N THR A 189 5.64 -16.93 9.48
CA THR A 189 6.70 -16.97 8.46
C THR A 189 7.56 -18.21 8.71
N ALA A 190 7.36 -19.27 7.93
CA ALA A 190 8.18 -20.47 8.02
C ALA A 190 9.61 -20.11 7.58
N ALA A 191 10.56 -20.31 8.47
CA ALA A 191 11.97 -20.31 8.10
C ALA A 191 12.31 -21.68 7.50
N GLY A 192 12.04 -21.88 6.20
CA GLY A 192 12.34 -23.14 5.51
C GLY A 192 12.09 -23.08 3.99
N GLU A 193 12.96 -23.77 3.23
CA GLU A 193 13.03 -23.86 1.76
C GLU A 193 12.02 -24.87 1.16
N ASP A 194 10.75 -24.86 1.58
CA ASP A 194 9.73 -25.72 0.96
C ASP A 194 8.82 -24.90 0.03
N GLU A 195 8.31 -25.49 -1.06
CA GLU A 195 7.44 -24.82 -2.06
C GLU A 195 6.20 -24.15 -1.44
N THR A 196 5.73 -24.65 -0.28
CA THR A 196 4.68 -24.04 0.55
C THR A 196 5.05 -22.66 1.12
N SER A 197 6.33 -22.27 1.12
CA SER A 197 6.82 -21.00 1.68
C SER A 197 6.67 -19.80 0.74
N GLU A 198 6.63 -20.01 -0.59
CA GLU A 198 6.45 -18.94 -1.57
C GLU A 198 5.00 -18.43 -1.61
N MET A 199 4.04 -19.34 -1.43
CA MET A 199 2.61 -19.04 -1.42
C MET A 199 2.15 -18.37 -0.11
N ASP A 200 2.61 -18.88 1.04
CA ASP A 200 2.48 -18.24 2.35
C ASP A 200 3.04 -16.81 2.31
N GLU A 201 4.10 -16.58 1.54
CA GLU A 201 4.73 -15.26 1.37
C GLU A 201 3.90 -14.31 0.50
N GLN A 202 3.23 -14.79 -0.56
CA GLN A 202 2.41 -13.95 -1.44
C GLN A 202 1.11 -13.50 -0.76
N ILE A 203 0.36 -14.41 -0.13
CA ILE A 203 -0.85 -14.07 0.65
C ILE A 203 -0.49 -13.12 1.81
N SER A 204 0.64 -13.40 2.48
CA SER A 204 1.19 -12.51 3.50
C SER A 204 1.63 -11.15 2.94
N ALA A 205 2.09 -11.08 1.68
CA ALA A 205 2.61 -9.85 1.11
C ALA A 205 1.52 -8.79 0.96
N ASP A 206 0.31 -9.17 0.57
CA ASP A 206 -0.77 -8.20 0.37
C ASP A 206 -1.34 -7.68 1.66
N MET A 207 -1.49 -8.51 2.69
CA MET A 207 -1.83 -8.03 4.03
C MET A 207 -0.76 -7.08 4.57
N ARG A 208 0.53 -7.37 4.34
CA ARG A 208 1.65 -6.49 4.70
C ARG A 208 1.62 -5.17 3.93
N ASN A 209 1.27 -5.19 2.65
CA ASN A 209 1.15 -3.98 1.82
C ASN A 209 -0.04 -3.10 2.23
N ASN A 210 -1.05 -3.68 2.86
CA ASN A 210 -2.32 -3.04 3.18
C ASN A 210 -2.52 -2.78 4.68
N ALA A 211 -1.53 -3.10 5.51
CA ALA A 211 -1.53 -2.86 6.95
C ALA A 211 -1.21 -1.39 7.25
N ASP A 212 -1.90 -0.83 8.25
CA ASP A 212 -1.59 0.51 8.76
C ASP A 212 -0.62 0.46 9.93
N ALA A 213 -0.66 -0.64 10.69
CA ALA A 213 0.24 -0.91 11.79
C ALA A 213 0.66 -2.38 11.82
N VAL A 214 1.83 -2.64 12.40
CA VAL A 214 2.42 -3.97 12.54
C VAL A 214 2.74 -4.24 14.00
N ILE A 215 2.28 -5.38 14.50
CA ILE A 215 2.71 -5.99 15.76
C ILE A 215 3.52 -7.24 15.41
N TYR A 216 4.84 -7.14 15.57
CA TYR A 216 5.77 -8.23 15.32
C TYR A 216 6.11 -8.93 16.64
N LEU A 217 5.51 -10.10 16.89
CA LEU A 217 5.71 -10.88 18.11
C LEU A 217 6.88 -11.84 17.96
N MET A 218 7.66 -11.95 19.03
CA MET A 218 8.77 -12.90 19.15
C MET A 218 8.93 -13.34 20.59
N THR A 219 9.26 -14.60 20.85
CA THR A 219 9.46 -15.07 22.23
C THR A 219 10.65 -14.34 22.89
N ALA A 220 10.50 -13.99 24.18
CA ALA A 220 11.50 -13.19 24.90
C ALA A 220 12.86 -13.90 25.04
N ASN A 221 12.87 -15.23 25.16
CA ASN A 221 14.10 -16.04 25.26
C ASN A 221 14.90 -16.05 23.94
N GLN A 222 14.23 -15.78 22.83
CA GLN A 222 14.78 -15.82 21.47
C GLN A 222 14.53 -14.49 20.74
N PHE A 223 14.57 -13.40 21.50
CA PHE A 223 14.12 -12.10 21.01
C PHE A 223 15.06 -11.53 19.94
N LEU A 224 14.47 -11.23 18.77
CA LEU A 224 15.10 -10.62 17.62
C LEU A 224 16.34 -11.37 17.14
N HIS A 225 16.10 -12.57 16.63
CA HIS A 225 17.08 -13.43 15.98
C HIS A 225 17.31 -13.03 14.52
N ARG A 226 18.24 -13.73 13.88
CA ARG A 226 18.82 -13.33 12.59
C ARG A 226 17.81 -13.16 11.46
N GLN A 227 16.85 -14.08 11.36
CA GLN A 227 15.90 -14.15 10.24
C GLN A 227 14.88 -13.00 10.31
N ASP A 228 14.68 -12.43 11.49
CA ASP A 228 13.69 -11.37 11.73
C ASP A 228 14.14 -10.02 11.19
N PHE A 229 15.45 -9.75 11.07
CA PHE A 229 15.92 -8.43 10.64
C PHE A 229 15.43 -8.04 9.24
N GLN A 230 15.51 -8.96 8.28
CA GLN A 230 15.08 -8.69 6.91
C GLN A 230 13.54 -8.58 6.80
N LEU A 231 12.82 -9.48 7.49
CA LEU A 231 11.36 -9.47 7.53
C LEU A 231 10.83 -8.20 8.18
N LEU A 232 11.36 -7.84 9.34
CA LEU A 232 10.98 -6.64 10.08
C LEU A 232 11.31 -5.37 9.29
N ARG A 233 12.48 -5.30 8.65
CA ARG A 233 12.84 -4.17 7.78
C ARG A 233 11.80 -4.01 6.67
N ARG A 234 11.48 -5.10 5.96
CA ARG A 234 10.49 -5.12 4.88
C ARG A 234 9.13 -4.61 5.37
N ASP A 235 8.68 -5.08 6.53
CA ASP A 235 7.38 -4.69 7.08
C ASP A 235 7.35 -3.20 7.46
N ILE A 236 8.44 -2.67 8.04
CA ILE A 236 8.56 -1.23 8.38
C ILE A 236 8.52 -0.36 7.11
N GLU A 237 9.18 -0.79 6.02
CA GLU A 237 9.20 -0.03 4.76
C GLU A 237 7.83 0.06 4.08
N ARG A 238 6.91 -0.84 4.40
CA ARG A 238 5.54 -0.88 3.86
C ARG A 238 4.54 -0.08 4.70
N LEU A 239 4.91 0.32 5.92
CA LEU A 239 4.03 1.09 6.78
C LEU A 239 3.70 2.46 6.16
N PRO A 240 2.43 2.90 6.21
CA PRO A 240 2.04 4.18 5.63
C PRO A 240 2.65 5.35 6.42
N SER A 241 3.02 6.40 5.69
CA SER A 241 3.50 7.68 6.26
C SER A 241 2.39 8.51 6.92
N LEU A 242 1.14 8.01 6.93
CA LEU A 242 0.02 8.66 7.61
C LEU A 242 0.26 8.82 9.12
N PHE A 243 1.07 7.94 9.72
CA PHE A 243 1.40 7.96 11.15
C PHE A 243 2.86 8.36 11.42
N ASP A 244 3.41 9.26 10.60
CA ASP A 244 4.83 9.70 10.61
C ASP A 244 5.26 10.59 11.80
N GLY A 245 4.33 10.85 12.73
CA GLY A 245 4.56 11.63 13.93
C GLY A 245 4.23 13.13 13.83
N LYS A 246 3.83 13.62 12.65
CA LYS A 246 3.35 15.02 12.51
C LYS A 246 1.94 15.22 13.06
N ASN A 247 1.21 14.14 13.28
CA ASN A 247 -0.21 14.13 13.65
C ASN A 247 -0.44 13.94 15.16
N GLY A 248 0.52 14.31 16.01
CA GLY A 248 0.42 14.18 17.47
C GLY A 248 0.80 12.80 18.03
N LEU A 249 0.80 11.76 17.19
CA LEU A 249 1.48 10.49 17.49
C LEU A 249 3.01 10.67 17.45
N GLY A 250 3.77 9.81 18.11
CA GLY A 250 5.23 9.76 17.95
C GLY A 250 5.65 9.17 16.60
N LYS A 251 6.93 9.25 16.24
CA LYS A 251 7.47 8.62 15.02
C LYS A 251 7.37 7.10 15.09
N LEU A 252 6.94 6.44 14.01
CA LEU A 252 6.73 4.98 13.96
C LEU A 252 5.70 4.47 15.00
N SER A 253 4.70 5.27 15.38
CA SER A 253 3.68 4.83 16.37
C SER A 253 2.77 3.70 15.88
N ASN A 254 2.89 3.33 14.62
CA ASN A 254 2.23 2.18 14.01
C ASN A 254 3.14 0.94 13.94
N LEU A 255 4.25 0.91 14.69
CA LEU A 255 5.17 -0.21 14.77
C LEU A 255 5.32 -0.70 16.22
N PHE A 256 5.09 -1.99 16.44
CA PHE A 256 5.25 -2.63 17.74
C PHE A 256 6.11 -3.88 17.59
N ILE A 257 7.33 -3.87 18.12
CA ILE A 257 8.25 -5.02 18.11
C ILE A 257 8.23 -5.63 19.51
N VAL A 258 7.60 -6.78 19.65
CA VAL A 258 7.12 -7.28 20.94
C VAL A 258 7.83 -8.57 21.35
N ALA A 259 8.56 -8.53 22.46
CA ALA A 259 9.04 -9.71 23.17
C ALA A 259 7.86 -10.34 23.94
N SER A 260 7.22 -11.33 23.32
CA SER A 260 6.13 -12.10 23.92
C SER A 260 6.65 -13.13 24.92
N GLN A 261 5.75 -13.68 25.75
CA GLN A 261 6.10 -14.62 26.81
C GLN A 261 7.15 -14.05 27.78
N ALA A 262 7.20 -12.72 27.95
CA ALA A 262 8.25 -12.05 28.71
C ALA A 262 8.21 -12.34 30.22
N ASP A 263 7.16 -12.99 30.72
CA ASP A 263 7.05 -13.49 32.09
C ASP A 263 8.04 -14.61 32.43
N ILE A 264 8.68 -15.23 31.43
CA ILE A 264 9.79 -16.18 31.65
C ILE A 264 11.07 -15.49 32.14
N ILE A 265 11.15 -14.16 31.99
CA ILE A 265 12.28 -13.35 32.44
C ILE A 265 11.87 -12.66 33.73
N ASP A 266 12.51 -13.05 34.84
CA ASP A 266 12.10 -12.65 36.18
C ASP A 266 12.15 -11.13 36.42
N SER A 267 13.26 -10.47 36.04
CA SER A 267 13.48 -9.06 36.36
C SER A 267 13.10 -8.10 35.22
N GLU A 268 12.55 -6.93 35.56
CA GLU A 268 12.29 -5.86 34.57
C GLU A 268 13.58 -5.36 33.92
N GLU A 269 14.69 -5.33 34.67
CA GLU A 269 15.98 -4.91 34.16
C GLU A 269 16.48 -5.84 33.04
N ASP A 270 16.35 -7.15 33.22
CA ASP A 270 16.72 -8.12 32.19
C ASP A 270 15.80 -8.03 30.97
N ARG A 271 14.48 -7.83 31.18
CA ARG A 271 13.53 -7.56 30.09
C ARG A 271 13.94 -6.30 29.31
N ASN A 272 14.20 -5.20 30.00
CA ASN A 272 14.66 -3.95 29.38
C ASN A 272 16.04 -4.12 28.70
N ARG A 273 16.91 -5.02 29.21
CA ARG A 273 18.20 -5.33 28.60
C ARG A 273 18.03 -6.09 27.27
N ILE A 274 17.15 -7.08 27.18
CA ILE A 274 16.91 -7.80 25.92
C ILE A 274 16.33 -6.89 24.84
N LEU A 275 15.41 -5.99 25.20
CA LEU A 275 14.81 -5.02 24.28
C LEU A 275 15.86 -4.04 23.75
N ARG A 276 16.65 -3.41 24.65
CA ARG A 276 17.73 -2.50 24.25
C ARG A 276 18.78 -3.18 23.38
N ASN A 277 19.15 -4.42 23.70
CA ASN A 277 20.11 -5.18 22.92
C ASN A 277 19.55 -5.54 21.54
N GLY A 278 18.28 -5.96 21.47
CA GLY A 278 17.57 -6.21 20.20
C GLY A 278 17.57 -4.96 19.33
N ALA A 279 17.07 -3.83 19.84
CA ALA A 279 17.05 -2.56 19.13
C ALA A 279 18.44 -2.16 18.61
N LYS A 280 19.48 -2.28 19.44
CA LYS A 280 20.85 -1.97 19.04
C LYS A 280 21.37 -2.89 17.93
N ARG A 281 21.11 -4.20 18.00
CA ARG A 281 21.52 -5.15 16.94
C ARG A 281 20.80 -4.85 15.63
N PHE A 282 19.49 -4.61 15.68
CA PHE A 282 18.71 -4.31 14.47
C PHE A 282 19.13 -2.99 13.84
N SER A 283 19.25 -1.91 14.62
CA SER A 283 19.70 -0.61 14.13
C SER A 283 21.06 -0.66 13.46
N LYS A 284 21.99 -1.53 13.90
CA LYS A 284 23.28 -1.74 13.23
C LYS A 284 23.16 -2.32 11.82
N THR A 285 22.09 -3.06 11.52
CA THR A 285 21.84 -3.58 10.18
C THR A 285 21.30 -2.51 9.23
N LEU A 286 20.73 -1.42 9.75
CA LEU A 286 20.04 -0.41 8.95
C LEU A 286 21.01 0.67 8.44
N SER A 287 20.67 1.29 7.31
CA SER A 287 21.43 2.39 6.70
C SER A 287 20.96 3.74 7.20
N THR A 288 21.77 4.78 6.96
CA THR A 288 21.33 6.16 7.23
C THR A 288 20.15 6.52 6.32
N GLU A 289 20.22 6.10 5.06
CA GLU A 289 19.17 6.30 4.06
C GLU A 289 17.82 5.69 4.49
N PHE A 290 17.83 4.55 5.17
CA PHE A 290 16.62 3.93 5.73
C PHE A 290 15.96 4.86 6.76
N PHE A 291 16.74 5.42 7.67
CA PHE A 291 16.27 6.34 8.71
C PHE A 291 15.80 7.67 8.12
N ASP A 292 16.54 8.22 7.16
CA ASP A 292 16.19 9.46 6.47
C ASP A 292 14.87 9.33 5.71
N ARG A 293 14.67 8.21 4.99
CA ARG A 293 13.44 7.95 4.24
C ARG A 293 12.21 7.87 5.14
N LEU A 294 12.35 7.26 6.32
CA LEU A 294 11.28 7.14 7.32
C LEU A 294 11.18 8.37 8.23
N ASN A 295 12.04 9.38 8.03
CA ASN A 295 12.14 10.56 8.88
C ASN A 295 12.25 10.19 10.37
N CYS A 296 13.06 9.19 10.71
CA CYS A 296 13.23 8.70 12.08
C CYS A 296 14.70 8.51 12.45
N THR A 297 14.98 8.27 13.73
CA THR A 297 16.32 8.01 14.25
C THR A 297 16.40 6.59 14.84
N PRO A 298 17.61 6.06 15.06
CA PRO A 298 17.78 4.82 15.83
C PRO A 298 17.14 4.87 17.22
N GLU A 299 17.09 6.06 17.84
CA GLU A 299 16.43 6.26 19.12
C GLU A 299 14.91 6.15 19.01
N ASP A 300 14.31 6.75 17.97
CA ASP A 300 12.87 6.62 17.69
C ASP A 300 12.48 5.16 17.48
N LEU A 301 13.27 4.41 16.71
CA LEU A 301 13.06 2.97 16.50
C LEU A 301 13.19 2.19 17.82
N SER A 302 14.14 2.54 18.69
CA SER A 302 14.34 1.85 19.97
C SER A 302 13.15 1.97 20.93
N LYS A 303 12.33 3.02 20.79
CA LYS A 303 11.10 3.22 21.57
C LYS A 303 9.97 2.29 21.15
N ARG A 304 10.11 1.57 20.03
CA ARG A 304 9.12 0.64 19.47
C ARG A 304 9.32 -0.82 19.90
N PHE A 305 10.18 -1.04 20.88
CA PHE A 305 10.49 -2.36 21.43
C PHE A 305 9.78 -2.54 22.78
N PHE A 306 8.94 -3.57 22.88
CA PHE A 306 8.08 -3.78 24.04
C PHE A 306 8.16 -5.21 24.57
N ALA A 307 7.76 -5.40 25.82
CA ALA A 307 7.55 -6.71 26.42
C ALA A 307 6.05 -6.99 26.55
N LEU A 308 5.66 -8.25 26.42
CA LEU A 308 4.28 -8.70 26.56
C LEU A 308 4.24 -10.04 27.32
N SER A 309 3.34 -10.13 28.29
CA SER A 309 2.89 -11.40 28.85
C SER A 309 1.39 -11.61 28.62
N ASN A 310 1.05 -12.85 28.23
CA ASN A 310 -0.32 -13.30 28.13
C ASN A 310 -0.83 -13.95 29.42
N LYS A 311 0.02 -14.10 30.46
CA LYS A 311 -0.39 -14.67 31.75
C LYS A 311 -1.21 -13.68 32.56
N VAL A 312 -2.29 -14.17 33.16
CA VAL A 312 -3.11 -13.43 34.12
C VAL A 312 -2.25 -13.05 35.34
N GLY A 313 -2.37 -11.81 35.82
CA GLY A 313 -1.61 -11.31 36.96
C GLY A 313 -0.17 -10.85 36.61
N LYS A 314 0.13 -10.71 35.31
CA LYS A 314 1.42 -10.19 34.78
C LYS A 314 1.23 -8.96 33.90
N GLU A 315 0.17 -8.19 34.15
CA GLU A 315 -0.17 -6.98 33.40
C GLU A 315 0.90 -5.89 33.52
N ASP A 316 1.69 -5.91 34.61
CA ASP A 316 2.86 -5.05 34.84
C ASP A 316 3.99 -5.26 33.83
N ILE A 317 4.02 -6.38 33.10
CA ILE A 317 4.99 -6.62 32.03
C ILE A 317 4.55 -5.92 30.74
N SER A 318 3.25 -5.89 30.49
CA SER A 318 2.66 -5.48 29.22
C SER A 318 2.30 -3.99 29.16
N TYR A 319 2.26 -3.28 30.30
CA TYR A 319 1.68 -1.93 30.37
C TYR A 319 2.22 -0.94 29.32
N LYS A 320 3.54 -0.93 29.06
CA LYS A 320 4.15 -0.01 28.07
C LYS A 320 3.63 -0.28 26.65
N PHE A 321 3.50 -1.56 26.29
CA PHE A 321 2.92 -1.96 25.02
C PHE A 321 1.44 -1.58 24.97
N GLU A 322 0.68 -1.92 26.01
CA GLU A 322 -0.76 -1.70 26.07
C GLU A 322 -1.11 -0.21 26.01
N GLU A 323 -0.36 0.64 26.72
CA GLU A 323 -0.54 2.10 26.71
C GLU A 323 -0.26 2.68 25.32
N ASP A 324 0.87 2.34 24.70
CA ASP A 324 1.25 2.85 23.37
C ASP A 324 0.30 2.33 22.28
N PHE A 325 -0.11 1.07 22.36
CA PHE A 325 -1.07 0.46 21.42
C PHE A 325 -2.46 1.08 21.57
N VAL A 326 -2.97 1.28 22.79
CA VAL A 326 -4.25 1.97 23.01
C VAL A 326 -4.19 3.41 22.51
N ASN A 327 -3.07 4.10 22.70
CA ASN A 327 -2.89 5.45 22.17
C ASN A 327 -2.94 5.45 20.63
N PHE A 328 -2.24 4.54 19.96
CA PHE A 328 -2.32 4.38 18.52
C PHE A 328 -3.75 4.10 18.04
N VAL A 329 -4.45 3.16 18.68
CA VAL A 329 -5.82 2.79 18.30
C VAL A 329 -6.78 3.99 18.45
N LYS A 330 -6.64 4.79 19.50
CA LYS A 330 -7.45 6.00 19.69
C LYS A 330 -7.15 7.06 18.64
N GLU A 331 -5.88 7.42 18.48
CA GLU A 331 -5.50 8.53 17.60
C GLU A 331 -5.62 8.19 16.11
N SER A 332 -5.43 6.92 15.74
CA SER A 332 -5.54 6.49 14.34
C SER A 332 -6.92 6.81 13.74
N GLN A 333 -8.00 6.69 14.51
CA GLN A 333 -9.34 7.08 14.09
C GLN A 333 -9.42 8.58 13.76
N ASN A 334 -8.89 9.44 14.63
CA ASN A 334 -8.88 10.89 14.46
C ASN A 334 -8.05 11.32 13.25
N ILE A 335 -6.89 10.68 13.07
CA ILE A 335 -5.95 10.96 11.98
C ILE A 335 -6.57 10.55 10.64
N ILE A 336 -7.11 9.33 10.56
CA ILE A 336 -7.76 8.84 9.33
C ILE A 336 -8.98 9.73 9.02
N LEU A 337 -9.81 10.07 10.00
CA LEU A 337 -10.96 10.96 9.81
C LEU A 337 -10.54 12.33 9.27
N SER A 338 -9.57 12.98 9.92
CA SER A 338 -9.08 14.31 9.52
C SER A 338 -8.53 14.30 8.10
N ASN A 339 -7.72 13.29 7.76
CA ASN A 339 -7.19 13.10 6.41
C ASN A 339 -8.32 12.86 5.39
N SER A 340 -9.32 12.06 5.75
CA SER A 340 -10.47 11.75 4.90
C SER A 340 -11.33 12.99 4.64
N ILE A 341 -11.59 13.83 5.65
CA ILE A 341 -12.30 15.11 5.50
C ILE A 341 -11.51 16.05 4.58
N LEU A 342 -10.20 16.19 4.78
CA LEU A 342 -9.35 17.04 3.94
C LEU A 342 -9.37 16.58 2.48
N LYS A 343 -9.21 15.27 2.23
CA LYS A 343 -9.28 14.67 0.90
C LYS A 343 -10.65 14.87 0.26
N ARG A 344 -11.74 14.56 0.99
CA ARG A 344 -13.12 14.81 0.56
C ARG A 344 -13.33 16.26 0.14
N ASN A 345 -12.94 17.21 0.98
CA ASN A 345 -13.16 18.63 0.73
C ASN A 345 -12.36 19.12 -0.49
N LYS A 346 -11.13 18.63 -0.66
CA LYS A 346 -10.33 18.90 -1.86
C LYS A 346 -10.99 18.30 -3.11
N LEU A 347 -11.44 17.06 -3.01
CA LEU A 347 -12.11 16.32 -4.09
C LEU A 347 -13.40 17.01 -4.55
N LEU A 348 -14.27 17.34 -3.61
CA LEU A 348 -15.56 17.97 -3.91
C LEU A 348 -15.37 19.37 -4.50
N ARG A 349 -14.45 20.18 -3.98
CA ARG A 349 -14.11 21.48 -4.58
C ARG A 349 -13.61 21.34 -6.01
N PHE A 350 -12.79 20.33 -6.26
CA PHE A 350 -12.30 20.02 -7.60
C PHE A 350 -13.47 19.68 -8.55
N HIS A 351 -14.30 18.70 -8.21
CA HIS A 351 -15.44 18.29 -9.05
C HIS A 351 -16.47 19.41 -9.26
N ILE A 352 -16.76 20.21 -8.23
CA ILE A 352 -17.62 21.39 -8.36
C ILE A 352 -17.03 22.38 -9.38
N SER A 353 -15.73 22.64 -9.31
CA SER A 353 -15.05 23.53 -10.27
C SER A 353 -15.07 22.97 -11.70
N GLU A 354 -14.87 21.65 -11.87
CA GLU A 354 -14.96 21.01 -13.19
C GLU A 354 -16.38 21.10 -13.77
N ILE A 355 -17.42 20.97 -12.93
CA ILE A 355 -18.81 21.18 -13.37
C ILE A 355 -19.05 22.65 -13.75
N GLU A 356 -18.50 23.63 -13.02
CA GLU A 356 -18.64 25.05 -13.36
C GLU A 356 -18.01 25.38 -14.72
N LYS A 357 -16.84 24.79 -15.00
CA LYS A 357 -16.22 24.87 -16.33
C LYS A 357 -17.08 24.20 -17.39
N GLY A 358 -17.63 23.02 -17.10
CA GLY A 358 -18.54 22.30 -17.98
C GLY A 358 -19.78 23.13 -18.34
N ILE A 359 -20.46 23.71 -17.34
CA ILE A 359 -21.63 24.60 -17.53
C ILE A 359 -21.23 25.81 -18.38
N SER A 360 -20.12 26.47 -18.04
CA SER A 360 -19.65 27.64 -18.79
C SER A 360 -19.38 27.30 -20.26
N LYS A 361 -18.84 26.11 -20.55
CA LYS A 361 -18.63 25.63 -21.91
C LYS A 361 -19.94 25.33 -22.62
N VAL A 362 -20.90 24.67 -21.97
CA VAL A 362 -22.24 24.41 -22.56
C VAL A 362 -22.99 25.71 -22.86
N GLU A 363 -22.84 26.73 -22.01
CA GLU A 363 -23.45 28.05 -22.21
C GLU A 363 -22.81 28.82 -23.38
N GLU A 364 -21.48 28.76 -23.51
CA GLU A 364 -20.77 29.30 -24.68
C GLU A 364 -21.24 28.62 -25.97
N ASP A 365 -21.33 27.29 -25.92
CA ASP A 365 -21.80 26.42 -27.00
C ASP A 365 -23.24 26.77 -27.41
N ARG A 366 -24.10 27.10 -26.44
CA ARG A 366 -25.50 27.54 -26.65
C ARG A 366 -25.60 28.90 -27.34
N ILE A 367 -24.80 29.87 -26.93
CA ILE A 367 -24.85 31.25 -27.45
C ILE A 367 -24.33 31.32 -28.89
N ASN A 368 -23.38 30.47 -29.26
CA ASN A 368 -22.70 30.55 -30.54
C ASN A 368 -22.65 29.22 -31.28
N HIS A 369 -23.83 28.71 -31.68
CA HIS A 369 -23.96 27.44 -32.39
C HIS A 369 -23.14 27.39 -33.70
N GLU A 370 -23.01 28.50 -34.43
CA GLU A 370 -22.16 28.56 -35.63
C GLU A 370 -20.68 28.35 -35.29
N LYS A 371 -20.20 28.97 -34.21
CA LYS A 371 -18.85 28.70 -33.67
C LYS A 371 -18.71 27.24 -33.27
N LEU A 372 -19.73 26.63 -32.67
CA LEU A 372 -19.70 25.23 -32.28
C LEU A 372 -19.61 24.26 -33.46
N VAL A 373 -20.39 24.51 -34.53
CA VAL A 373 -20.30 23.72 -35.78
C VAL A 373 -18.91 23.83 -36.39
N ASN A 374 -18.30 25.03 -36.37
CA ASN A 374 -16.94 25.24 -36.83
C ASN A 374 -15.91 24.56 -35.91
N GLU A 375 -16.06 24.67 -34.58
CA GLU A 375 -15.22 23.98 -33.60
C GLU A 375 -15.29 22.44 -33.78
N ALA A 376 -16.46 21.87 -34.02
CA ALA A 376 -16.62 20.42 -34.25
C ALA A 376 -15.87 19.96 -35.51
N LYS A 377 -16.01 20.70 -36.63
CA LYS A 377 -15.28 20.42 -37.88
C LYS A 377 -13.77 20.55 -37.71
N GLU A 378 -13.32 21.59 -37.01
CA GLU A 378 -11.92 21.81 -36.72
C GLU A 378 -11.37 20.69 -35.82
N LYS A 379 -12.08 20.30 -34.75
CA LYS A 379 -11.66 19.20 -33.85
C LYS A 379 -11.55 17.87 -34.60
N GLU A 380 -12.51 17.57 -35.47
CA GLU A 380 -12.47 16.38 -36.34
C GLU A 380 -11.26 16.42 -37.29
N ALA A 381 -10.94 17.60 -37.86
CA ALA A 381 -9.75 17.80 -38.70
C ALA A 381 -8.43 17.69 -37.92
N TYR A 382 -8.39 18.13 -36.65
CA TYR A 382 -7.21 18.06 -35.79
C TYR A 382 -7.03 16.72 -35.09
N LEU A 383 -8.06 15.87 -34.99
CA LEU A 383 -8.00 14.58 -34.30
C LEU A 383 -6.81 13.71 -34.77
N PRO A 384 -6.54 13.54 -36.09
CA PRO A 384 -5.35 12.80 -36.54
C PRO A 384 -4.04 13.39 -36.01
N THR A 385 -3.93 14.73 -35.95
CA THR A 385 -2.77 15.45 -35.43
C THR A 385 -2.60 15.23 -33.93
N ILE A 386 -3.70 15.23 -33.15
CA ILE A 386 -3.68 14.95 -31.71
C ILE A 386 -3.26 13.50 -31.45
N LEU A 387 -3.84 12.53 -32.15
CA LEU A 387 -3.47 11.12 -32.00
C LEU A 387 -2.00 10.87 -32.38
N GLN A 388 -1.50 11.57 -33.40
CA GLN A 388 -0.08 11.52 -33.77
C GLN A 388 0.80 12.17 -32.68
N ALA A 389 0.39 13.31 -32.11
CA ALA A 389 1.11 13.95 -31.00
C ALA A 389 1.14 13.08 -29.73
N ASN A 390 0.04 12.40 -29.39
CA ASN A 390 -0.01 11.43 -28.29
C ASN A 390 0.98 10.27 -28.52
N LYS A 391 1.05 9.76 -29.75
CA LYS A 391 2.01 8.73 -30.15
C LYS A 391 3.46 9.22 -30.05
N ASP A 392 3.76 10.42 -30.56
CA ASP A 392 5.10 10.99 -30.52
C ASP A 392 5.55 11.29 -29.10
N PHE A 393 4.63 11.74 -28.25
CA PHE A 393 4.85 11.92 -26.83
C PHE A 393 5.16 10.60 -26.12
N SER A 394 4.33 9.56 -26.33
CA SER A 394 4.59 8.21 -25.80
C SER A 394 5.96 7.68 -26.25
N ASN A 395 6.31 7.82 -27.53
CA ASN A 395 7.63 7.46 -28.05
C ASN A 395 8.77 8.23 -27.38
N LYS A 396 8.56 9.52 -27.07
CA LYS A 396 9.53 10.33 -26.33
C LYS A 396 9.72 9.81 -24.91
N LEU A 397 8.64 9.52 -24.18
CA LEU A 397 8.73 8.93 -22.84
C LEU A 397 9.44 7.58 -22.86
N LYS A 398 9.16 6.72 -23.85
CA LYS A 398 9.88 5.45 -24.02
C LYS A 398 11.37 5.63 -24.27
N LYS A 399 11.77 6.63 -25.06
CA LYS A 399 13.20 6.98 -25.25
C LYS A 399 13.85 7.45 -23.96
N GLU A 400 13.16 8.30 -23.18
CA GLU A 400 13.63 8.75 -21.87
C GLU A 400 13.76 7.57 -20.89
N LEU A 401 12.81 6.63 -20.87
CA LEU A 401 12.87 5.40 -20.09
C LEU A 401 14.08 4.53 -20.43
N ILE A 402 14.42 4.38 -21.72
CA ILE A 402 15.62 3.65 -22.16
C ILE A 402 16.89 4.33 -21.63
N GLN A 403 16.95 5.66 -21.67
CA GLN A 403 18.08 6.42 -21.12
C GLN A 403 18.16 6.30 -19.59
N SER A 404 17.03 6.40 -18.89
CA SER A 404 16.92 6.21 -17.45
C SER A 404 17.36 4.80 -17.04
N LYS A 405 16.95 3.76 -17.78
CA LYS A 405 17.41 2.38 -17.60
C LYS A 405 18.93 2.26 -17.68
N SER A 406 19.53 2.78 -18.75
CA SER A 406 20.99 2.74 -18.91
C SER A 406 21.68 3.48 -17.77
N THR A 407 21.17 4.65 -17.39
CA THR A 407 21.71 5.46 -16.30
C THR A 407 21.64 4.74 -14.95
N ALA A 408 20.48 4.14 -14.64
CA ALA A 408 20.25 3.38 -13.42
C ALA A 408 21.20 2.17 -13.34
N LYS A 409 21.30 1.36 -14.41
CA LYS A 409 22.22 0.22 -14.48
C LYS A 409 23.68 0.66 -14.27
N SER A 410 24.11 1.74 -14.92
CA SER A 410 25.48 2.27 -14.76
C SER A 410 25.76 2.78 -13.35
N LYS A 411 24.84 3.56 -12.77
CA LYS A 411 24.98 4.10 -11.40
C LYS A 411 25.02 2.98 -10.37
N PHE A 412 24.13 1.99 -10.48
CA PHE A 412 24.08 0.88 -9.54
C PHE A 412 25.32 0.01 -9.66
N LYS A 413 25.75 -0.34 -10.88
CA LYS A 413 26.98 -1.10 -11.11
C LYS A 413 28.21 -0.42 -10.53
N LEU A 414 28.31 0.91 -10.65
CA LEU A 414 29.40 1.68 -10.04
C LEU A 414 29.36 1.59 -8.51
N TYR A 415 28.20 1.83 -7.91
CA TYR A 415 28.03 1.74 -6.46
C TYR A 415 28.32 0.33 -5.93
N TYR A 416 27.78 -0.70 -6.59
CA TYR A 416 28.00 -2.10 -6.23
C TYR A 416 29.48 -2.44 -6.16
N LYS A 417 30.27 -2.05 -7.17
CA LYS A 417 31.74 -2.27 -7.18
C LYS A 417 32.46 -1.45 -6.11
N ASN A 418 32.01 -0.22 -5.87
CA ASN A 418 32.59 0.65 -4.86
C ASN A 418 32.27 0.17 -3.44
N LEU A 419 31.16 -0.51 -3.21
CA LEU A 419 30.84 -1.09 -1.90
C LEU A 419 31.49 -2.46 -1.72
N LEU A 420 31.34 -3.36 -2.70
CA LEU A 420 31.86 -4.73 -2.66
C LEU A 420 33.29 -4.80 -3.16
N ASN A 421 34.18 -4.11 -2.45
CA ASN A 421 35.62 -4.32 -2.53
C ASN A 421 36.21 -4.39 -1.12
N LYS A 422 37.41 -4.96 -1.02
CA LYS A 422 38.03 -5.29 0.27
C LYS A 422 38.21 -4.07 1.16
N ASP A 423 38.71 -2.95 0.63
CA ASP A 423 39.02 -1.77 1.43
C ASP A 423 37.75 -1.12 1.98
N SER A 424 36.71 -1.02 1.14
CA SER A 424 35.42 -0.44 1.53
C SER A 424 34.72 -1.30 2.58
N LEU A 425 34.72 -2.63 2.42
CA LEU A 425 34.17 -3.53 3.43
C LEU A 425 34.96 -3.50 4.75
N LEU A 426 36.28 -3.36 4.71
CA LEU A 426 37.10 -3.18 5.93
C LEU A 426 36.75 -1.90 6.66
N GLN A 427 36.56 -0.80 5.92
CA GLN A 427 36.14 0.48 6.47
C GLN A 427 34.75 0.38 7.12
N GLU A 428 33.79 -0.28 6.48
CA GLU A 428 32.44 -0.50 7.04
C GLU A 428 32.49 -1.38 8.31
N ILE A 429 33.35 -2.40 8.34
CA ILE A 429 33.58 -3.23 9.54
C ILE A 429 34.10 -2.37 10.70
N GLU A 430 35.00 -1.43 10.41
CA GLU A 430 35.61 -0.54 11.41
C GLU A 430 34.64 0.52 11.92
N ASN A 431 33.98 1.22 11.00
CA ASN A 431 33.00 2.25 11.33
C ASN A 431 31.84 1.71 12.17
N GLY A 432 31.36 0.49 11.88
CA GLY A 432 30.28 -0.14 12.64
C GLY A 432 30.69 -0.83 13.94
N GLY A 433 32.00 -0.88 14.24
CA GLY A 433 32.54 -1.50 15.45
C GLY A 433 32.17 -2.98 15.60
N TYR A 434 32.22 -3.75 14.50
CA TYR A 434 31.89 -5.17 14.48
C TYR A 434 33.03 -6.02 15.07
N LYS A 435 32.69 -7.05 15.85
CA LYS A 435 33.65 -7.94 16.51
C LYS A 435 33.77 -9.28 15.80
N ASN A 436 34.79 -10.05 16.16
CA ASN A 436 34.99 -11.42 15.68
C ASN A 436 34.05 -12.42 16.40
N SER A 437 32.75 -12.14 16.40
CA SER A 437 31.70 -13.06 16.88
C SER A 437 30.90 -13.58 15.69
N LYS A 438 30.16 -14.66 15.86
CA LYS A 438 29.25 -15.16 14.82
C LYS A 438 28.17 -14.11 14.51
N ASP A 439 27.55 -13.58 15.56
CA ASP A 439 26.46 -12.62 15.46
C ASP A 439 26.87 -11.32 14.76
N ASP A 440 28.01 -10.70 15.11
CA ASP A 440 28.42 -9.44 14.48
C ASP A 440 28.76 -9.63 12.98
N LYS A 441 29.27 -10.79 12.57
CA LYS A 441 29.54 -11.07 11.15
C LYS A 441 28.24 -11.16 10.34
N GLU A 442 27.20 -11.72 10.93
CA GLU A 442 25.88 -11.84 10.30
C GLU A 442 25.14 -10.49 10.28
N ILE A 443 25.22 -9.71 11.36
CA ILE A 443 24.72 -8.32 11.38
C ILE A 443 25.42 -7.50 10.30
N PHE A 444 26.74 -7.67 10.13
CA PHE A 444 27.50 -7.00 9.07
C PHE A 444 27.05 -7.45 7.67
N ALA A 445 26.84 -8.74 7.44
CA ALA A 445 26.33 -9.24 6.15
C ALA A 445 24.96 -8.61 5.81
N ASN A 446 24.05 -8.53 6.79
CA ASN A 446 22.76 -7.85 6.65
C ASN A 446 22.92 -6.35 6.37
N LYS A 447 23.88 -5.68 7.02
CA LYS A 447 24.20 -4.27 6.75
C LYS A 447 24.58 -4.04 5.29
N ILE A 448 25.44 -4.89 4.72
CA ILE A 448 25.84 -4.77 3.31
C ILE A 448 24.66 -5.00 2.36
N SER A 449 23.83 -6.02 2.64
CA SER A 449 22.61 -6.28 1.88
C SER A 449 21.66 -5.07 1.89
N ASN A 450 21.44 -4.48 3.07
CA ASN A 450 20.60 -3.30 3.25
C ASN A 450 21.15 -2.05 2.54
N LEU A 451 22.47 -1.82 2.56
CA LEU A 451 23.10 -0.72 1.82
C LEU A 451 22.87 -0.83 0.30
N LEU A 452 23.00 -2.04 -0.25
CA LEU A 452 22.72 -2.30 -1.66
C LEU A 452 21.24 -2.06 -1.98
N ALA A 453 20.32 -2.60 -1.17
CA ALA A 453 18.88 -2.42 -1.33
C ALA A 453 18.45 -0.95 -1.27
N ASP A 454 18.96 -0.19 -0.29
CA ASP A 454 18.66 1.24 -0.16
C ASP A 454 19.17 2.03 -1.36
N LYS A 455 20.38 1.74 -1.82
CA LYS A 455 20.91 2.43 -2.99
C LYS A 455 20.17 2.07 -4.26
N TYR A 456 19.79 0.81 -4.41
CA TYR A 456 18.98 0.32 -5.52
C TYR A 456 17.66 1.10 -5.63
N ASN A 457 16.88 1.12 -4.54
CA ASN A 457 15.60 1.82 -4.48
C ASN A 457 15.76 3.32 -4.73
N TRP A 458 16.76 3.96 -4.11
CA TRP A 458 17.03 5.38 -4.33
C TRP A 458 17.36 5.70 -5.81
N ILE A 459 18.12 4.84 -6.48
CA ILE A 459 18.41 5.03 -7.91
C ILE A 459 17.13 4.94 -8.72
N LEU A 460 16.29 3.93 -8.50
CA LEU A 460 15.02 3.78 -9.20
C LEU A 460 14.12 5.01 -8.98
N ASP A 461 13.90 5.42 -7.73
CA ASP A 461 13.10 6.60 -7.37
C ASP A 461 13.63 7.88 -8.02
N SER A 462 14.96 8.05 -8.05
CA SER A 462 15.58 9.24 -8.63
C SER A 462 15.41 9.31 -10.15
N GLU A 463 15.41 8.17 -10.84
CA GLU A 463 15.24 8.12 -12.29
C GLU A 463 13.77 8.18 -12.70
N THR A 464 12.84 7.69 -11.87
CA THR A 464 11.39 7.81 -12.12
C THR A 464 10.82 9.18 -11.77
N SER A 465 11.37 9.89 -10.78
CA SER A 465 10.93 11.24 -10.44
C SER A 465 11.02 12.21 -11.64
N LYS A 466 12.02 12.03 -12.52
CA LYS A 466 12.15 12.80 -13.77
C LYS A 466 11.01 12.51 -14.75
N LEU A 467 10.58 11.25 -14.81
CA LEU A 467 9.45 10.83 -15.64
C LEU A 467 8.15 11.40 -15.09
N GLU A 468 7.94 11.35 -13.77
CA GLU A 468 6.77 11.96 -13.11
C GLU A 468 6.64 13.45 -13.46
N GLU A 469 7.74 14.20 -13.40
CA GLU A 469 7.75 15.62 -13.77
C GLU A 469 7.39 15.84 -15.25
N ASN A 470 7.90 14.99 -16.14
CA ASN A 470 7.59 15.07 -17.57
C ASN A 470 6.13 14.70 -17.88
N ILE A 471 5.56 13.72 -17.17
CA ILE A 471 4.14 13.35 -17.24
C ILE A 471 3.26 14.50 -16.74
N ARG A 472 3.63 15.16 -15.63
CA ARG A 472 2.87 16.33 -15.13
C ARG A 472 2.81 17.50 -16.12
N LYS A 473 3.80 17.61 -17.01
CA LYS A 473 3.85 18.63 -18.07
C LYS A 473 3.20 18.17 -19.39
N ILE A 474 2.53 17.01 -19.44
CA ILE A 474 1.85 16.49 -20.64
C ILE A 474 0.96 17.54 -21.31
N PRO A 475 0.04 18.20 -20.58
CA PRO A 475 -0.94 19.08 -21.21
C PRO A 475 -0.27 20.26 -21.91
N GLU A 476 0.75 20.82 -21.28
CA GLU A 476 1.50 21.97 -21.79
C GLU A 476 2.37 21.59 -23.00
N LYS A 477 3.01 20.41 -22.98
CA LYS A 477 3.89 19.98 -24.07
C LYS A 477 3.13 19.62 -25.34
N ILE A 478 1.99 18.91 -25.23
CA ILE A 478 1.17 18.57 -26.40
C ILE A 478 0.59 19.83 -27.05
N GLN A 479 0.13 20.78 -26.22
CA GLN A 479 -0.41 22.06 -26.64
C GLN A 479 0.62 22.91 -27.41
N ILE A 480 1.87 22.96 -26.94
CA ILE A 480 2.96 23.67 -27.64
C ILE A 480 3.35 22.97 -28.95
N SER A 481 3.47 21.64 -28.96
CA SER A 481 3.97 20.91 -30.14
C SER A 481 3.00 20.88 -31.31
N THR A 482 1.71 20.99 -31.02
CA THR A 482 0.65 20.86 -32.04
C THR A 482 0.16 22.21 -32.58
N GLN A 483 0.56 23.33 -31.97
CA GLN A 483 0.03 24.67 -32.24
C GLN A 483 -1.51 24.76 -32.13
N ILE A 484 -2.12 23.81 -31.39
CA ILE A 484 -3.56 23.78 -31.18
C ILE A 484 -3.93 24.88 -30.17
N PRO A 485 -4.98 25.68 -30.43
CA PRO A 485 -5.44 26.72 -29.51
C PRO A 485 -5.73 26.16 -28.11
N THR A 486 -5.44 26.94 -27.07
CA THR A 486 -5.60 26.49 -25.67
C THR A 486 -7.03 26.14 -25.27
N SER A 487 -8.02 26.66 -26.01
CA SER A 487 -9.44 26.42 -25.83
C SER A 487 -9.96 25.13 -26.49
N PHE A 488 -9.13 24.42 -27.27
CA PHE A 488 -9.61 23.36 -28.17
C PHE A 488 -9.72 21.98 -27.54
N PHE A 489 -8.81 21.62 -26.63
CA PHE A 489 -8.83 20.32 -25.94
C PHE A 489 -8.22 20.47 -24.54
N ASP A 490 -8.98 20.12 -23.50
CA ASP A 490 -8.48 20.19 -22.12
C ASP A 490 -7.66 18.94 -21.77
N PHE A 491 -6.39 18.96 -22.21
CA PHE A 491 -5.44 17.91 -21.88
C PHE A 491 -5.20 17.77 -20.37
N LYS A 492 -5.44 18.81 -19.55
CA LYS A 492 -5.29 18.70 -18.08
C LYS A 492 -6.37 17.79 -17.52
N ALA A 493 -7.63 17.99 -17.89
CA ALA A 493 -8.73 17.12 -17.47
C ALA A 493 -8.51 15.65 -17.91
N ALA A 494 -8.08 15.43 -19.16
CA ALA A 494 -7.77 14.10 -19.69
C ALA A 494 -6.64 13.38 -18.94
N THR A 495 -5.60 14.11 -18.51
CA THR A 495 -4.50 13.54 -17.73
C THR A 495 -4.81 13.33 -16.25
N LEU A 496 -5.77 14.07 -15.69
CA LEU A 496 -6.19 13.95 -14.30
C LEU A 496 -7.13 12.74 -14.07
N GLY A 497 -7.91 12.35 -15.08
CA GLY A 497 -8.71 11.12 -15.08
C GLY A 497 -7.88 9.82 -15.11
N LEU A 498 -6.56 9.91 -15.29
CA LEU A 498 -5.64 8.76 -15.31
C LEU A 498 -5.17 8.32 -13.91
N GLY A 499 -5.66 8.95 -12.83
CA GLY A 499 -5.26 8.64 -11.46
C GLY A 499 -3.86 9.14 -11.09
N ASP A 500 -3.40 8.80 -9.88
CA ASP A 500 -2.06 9.19 -9.41
C ASP A 500 -1.00 8.57 -10.34
N VAL A 501 -0.15 9.41 -10.95
CA VAL A 501 0.89 9.01 -11.92
C VAL A 501 1.78 7.88 -11.38
N ARG A 502 1.93 7.78 -10.05
CA ARG A 502 2.66 6.71 -9.36
C ARG A 502 2.06 5.32 -9.52
N PHE A 503 0.75 5.19 -9.71
CA PHE A 503 0.11 3.88 -9.96
C PHE A 503 0.35 3.36 -11.39
N LEU A 504 0.75 4.25 -12.30
CA LEU A 504 1.11 3.94 -13.69
C LEU A 504 2.60 3.58 -13.82
N ILE A 505 3.44 4.06 -12.91
CA ILE A 505 4.83 3.62 -12.80
C ILE A 505 4.81 2.25 -12.14
N GLY A 506 5.58 1.29 -12.67
CA GLY A 506 5.62 -0.08 -12.14
C GLY A 506 5.89 -0.07 -10.64
N PRO A 507 5.33 -1.02 -9.86
CA PRO A 507 5.69 -1.12 -8.45
C PRO A 507 7.21 -1.25 -8.34
N LEU A 508 7.82 -0.59 -7.35
CA LEU A 508 9.22 -0.83 -7.02
C LEU A 508 9.36 -2.34 -6.78
N THR A 509 10.05 -3.01 -7.70
CA THR A 509 10.33 -4.43 -7.56
C THR A 509 11.22 -4.57 -6.34
N LEU A 510 10.80 -5.42 -5.38
CA LEU A 510 11.67 -5.74 -4.25
C LEU A 510 12.98 -6.27 -4.84
N PRO A 511 14.14 -5.83 -4.32
CA PRO A 511 15.39 -6.38 -4.77
C PRO A 511 15.37 -7.90 -4.59
N PRO A 512 16.00 -8.66 -5.51
CA PRO A 512 16.08 -10.11 -5.40
C PRO A 512 16.51 -10.51 -3.99
N ARG A 513 15.86 -11.54 -3.42
CA ARG A 513 16.26 -12.11 -2.14
C ARG A 513 17.64 -12.75 -2.29
N ILE A 514 18.70 -11.98 -2.04
CA ILE A 514 20.07 -12.48 -1.96
C ILE A 514 20.21 -13.19 -0.61
N ILE A 515 19.80 -14.46 -0.61
CA ILE A 515 19.91 -15.41 0.49
C ILE A 515 21.40 -15.76 0.63
N LEU A 516 22.14 -15.00 1.45
CA LEU A 516 23.55 -15.29 1.81
C LEU A 516 23.67 -16.50 2.76
N TRP A 517 22.78 -17.48 2.69
CA TRP A 517 22.68 -18.58 3.66
C TRP A 517 23.60 -19.76 3.33
N GLY A 518 24.86 -19.47 3.03
CA GLY A 518 25.93 -20.42 3.31
C GLY A 518 26.36 -20.24 4.77
N PRO A 519 26.46 -21.30 5.59
CA PRO A 519 27.04 -21.15 6.91
C PRO A 519 28.46 -20.62 6.73
N ILE A 520 28.73 -19.38 7.18
CA ILE A 520 30.10 -18.86 7.35
C ILE A 520 30.71 -19.61 8.57
N ASN A 521 30.83 -20.93 8.45
CA ASN A 521 31.51 -21.83 9.38
C ASN A 521 33.01 -21.91 9.00
N VAL A 522 33.61 -20.78 8.62
CA VAL A 522 35.06 -20.72 8.42
C VAL A 522 35.70 -20.37 9.76
N ILE A 523 36.57 -21.24 10.26
CA ILE A 523 37.39 -20.96 11.45
C ILE A 523 38.33 -19.81 11.11
N PHE A 524 38.07 -18.62 11.65
CA PHE A 524 38.90 -17.43 11.43
C PHE A 524 39.98 -17.33 12.52
N PHE A 525 41.26 -17.36 12.12
CA PHE A 525 42.38 -17.02 12.99
C PHE A 525 42.23 -15.58 13.53
N ARG A 526 42.52 -15.36 14.82
CA ARG A 526 42.23 -14.13 15.59
C ARG A 526 42.68 -12.81 14.93
N ASN A 527 43.76 -12.80 14.16
CA ASN A 527 44.39 -11.56 13.68
C ASN A 527 44.00 -11.13 12.25
N ALA A 528 43.34 -11.99 11.44
CA ALA A 528 43.05 -11.71 10.03
C ALA A 528 41.55 -11.86 9.65
N TRP A 529 40.66 -11.91 10.65
CA TRP A 529 39.26 -12.27 10.44
C TRP A 529 38.49 -11.25 9.58
N LYS A 530 38.76 -9.95 9.70
CA LYS A 530 38.05 -8.90 8.93
C LYS A 530 38.28 -9.04 7.42
N GLY A 531 39.54 -9.18 7.00
CA GLY A 531 39.90 -9.32 5.60
C GLY A 531 39.36 -10.61 4.98
N LYS A 532 39.33 -11.70 5.76
CA LYS A 532 38.71 -12.96 5.31
C LYS A 532 37.19 -12.84 5.19
N LEU A 533 36.51 -12.19 6.15
CA LEU A 533 35.07 -11.94 6.08
C LEU A 533 34.71 -11.12 4.84
N ALA A 534 35.44 -10.02 4.58
CA ALA A 534 35.25 -9.20 3.40
C ALA A 534 35.39 -10.02 2.11
N GLN A 535 36.43 -10.84 2.01
CA GLN A 535 36.66 -11.73 0.87
C GLN A 535 35.51 -12.74 0.69
N THR A 536 35.09 -13.42 1.76
CA THR A 536 33.98 -14.39 1.72
C THR A 536 32.66 -13.75 1.31
N LEU A 537 32.39 -12.50 1.73
CA LEU A 537 31.21 -11.77 1.29
C LEU A 537 31.26 -11.49 -0.21
N ILE A 538 32.38 -10.95 -0.72
CA ILE A 538 32.54 -10.68 -2.15
C ILE A 538 32.30 -11.94 -2.98
N GLU A 539 32.96 -13.05 -2.62
CA GLU A 539 32.80 -14.35 -3.29
C GLU A 539 31.36 -14.87 -3.23
N GLY A 540 30.66 -14.65 -2.11
CA GLY A 540 29.25 -15.02 -1.96
C GLY A 540 28.33 -14.25 -2.92
N TYR A 541 28.52 -12.94 -3.02
CA TYR A 541 27.79 -12.07 -3.94
C TYR A 541 28.10 -12.39 -5.41
N GLU A 542 29.35 -12.72 -5.75
CA GLU A 542 29.75 -13.16 -7.09
C GLU A 542 29.15 -14.52 -7.46
N LYS A 543 29.21 -15.49 -6.55
CA LYS A 543 28.67 -16.85 -6.78
C LYS A 543 27.16 -16.85 -7.05
N GLN A 544 26.43 -15.91 -6.44
CA GLN A 544 24.99 -15.77 -6.63
C GLN A 544 24.61 -14.90 -7.83
N ASP A 545 25.58 -14.35 -8.58
CA ASP A 545 25.34 -13.33 -9.61
C ASP A 545 24.44 -12.18 -9.11
N ALA A 546 24.67 -11.73 -7.88
CA ALA A 546 23.83 -10.74 -7.22
C ALA A 546 23.70 -9.45 -8.04
N LEU A 547 24.80 -9.01 -8.67
CA LEU A 547 24.79 -7.86 -9.56
C LEU A 547 23.86 -8.09 -10.76
N GLY A 548 23.93 -9.26 -11.41
CA GLY A 548 23.03 -9.63 -12.51
C GLY A 548 21.56 -9.52 -12.09
N GLN A 549 21.21 -10.14 -10.96
CA GLN A 549 19.83 -10.11 -10.44
C GLN A 549 19.32 -8.68 -10.18
N TYR A 550 20.14 -7.79 -9.59
CA TYR A 550 19.74 -6.39 -9.42
C TYR A 550 19.53 -5.70 -10.78
N LEU A 551 20.42 -5.93 -11.76
CA LEU A 551 20.29 -5.34 -13.09
C LEU A 551 19.05 -5.84 -13.83
N ASP A 552 18.64 -7.09 -13.61
CA ASP A 552 17.40 -7.67 -14.13
C ASP A 552 16.15 -7.11 -13.41
N GLY A 553 16.25 -6.83 -12.12
CA GLY A 553 15.21 -6.09 -11.40
C GLY A 553 14.96 -4.70 -12.00
N ILE A 554 16.02 -3.96 -12.35
CA ILE A 554 15.90 -2.66 -13.04
C ILE A 554 15.21 -2.84 -14.40
N GLU A 555 15.53 -3.91 -15.11
CA GLU A 555 14.92 -4.22 -16.42
C GLU A 555 13.42 -4.45 -16.29
N THR A 556 13.01 -5.26 -15.32
CA THR A 556 11.61 -5.57 -15.04
C THR A 556 10.83 -4.31 -14.67
N PHE A 557 11.35 -3.52 -13.73
CA PHE A 557 10.74 -2.26 -13.30
C PHE A 557 10.51 -1.27 -14.46
N ILE A 558 11.50 -1.14 -15.35
CA ILE A 558 11.39 -0.27 -16.52
C ILE A 558 10.35 -0.80 -17.53
N LYS A 559 10.30 -2.12 -17.73
CA LYS A 559 9.31 -2.76 -18.61
C LYS A 559 7.87 -2.53 -18.11
N ASP A 560 7.65 -2.65 -16.80
CA ASP A 560 6.34 -2.38 -16.20
C ASP A 560 5.97 -0.90 -16.32
N THR A 561 6.94 -0.01 -16.16
CA THR A 561 6.75 1.44 -16.37
C THR A 561 6.45 1.77 -17.84
N GLU A 562 7.04 1.05 -18.79
CA GLU A 562 6.74 1.20 -20.22
C GLU A 562 5.28 0.87 -20.53
N LYS A 563 4.73 -0.19 -19.91
CA LYS A 563 3.30 -0.52 -20.03
C LYS A 563 2.41 0.62 -19.54
N GLY A 564 2.76 1.26 -18.42
CA GLY A 564 2.06 2.45 -17.93
C GLY A 564 2.08 3.63 -18.89
N VAL A 565 3.18 3.83 -19.63
CA VAL A 565 3.26 4.85 -20.70
C VAL A 565 2.31 4.53 -21.85
N ASP A 566 2.12 3.26 -22.19
CA ASP A 566 1.15 2.84 -23.21
C ASP A 566 -0.30 3.07 -22.73
N ASP A 567 -0.58 2.81 -21.46
CA ASP A 567 -1.90 3.09 -20.85
C ASP A 567 -2.22 4.59 -20.83
N ILE A 568 -1.23 5.45 -20.53
CA ILE A 568 -1.37 6.92 -20.63
C ILE A 568 -1.76 7.33 -22.06
N LYS A 569 -1.04 6.82 -23.07
CA LYS A 569 -1.36 7.12 -24.47
C LYS A 569 -2.78 6.69 -24.81
N LYS A 570 -3.17 5.47 -24.41
CA LYS A 570 -4.52 4.95 -24.66
C LYS A 570 -5.59 5.85 -24.05
N GLY A 571 -5.41 6.31 -22.82
CA GLY A 571 -6.35 7.22 -22.17
C GLY A 571 -6.41 8.60 -22.85
N LEU A 572 -5.27 9.15 -23.27
CA LEU A 572 -5.24 10.40 -24.06
C LEU A 572 -5.97 10.25 -25.41
N ASP A 573 -5.81 9.11 -26.09
CA ASP A 573 -6.49 8.83 -27.36
C ASP A 573 -8.01 8.68 -27.18
N ILE A 574 -8.46 8.06 -26.08
CA ILE A 574 -9.88 7.94 -25.73
C ILE A 574 -10.46 9.33 -25.47
N ALA A 575 -9.83 10.12 -24.61
CA ALA A 575 -10.27 11.47 -24.29
C ALA A 575 -10.37 12.35 -25.55
N ALA A 576 -9.39 12.27 -26.45
CA ALA A 576 -9.38 12.98 -27.74
C ALA A 576 -10.60 12.63 -28.61
N LYS A 577 -10.91 11.33 -28.72
CA LYS A 577 -12.05 10.86 -29.52
C LYS A 577 -13.38 11.23 -28.89
N ASP A 578 -13.47 11.15 -27.57
CA ASP A 578 -14.69 11.49 -26.84
C ASP A 578 -15.02 12.97 -26.94
N ASP A 579 -14.03 13.86 -26.84
CA ASP A 579 -14.24 15.31 -27.03
C ASP A 579 -14.73 15.65 -28.45
N VAL A 580 -14.16 15.04 -29.49
CA VAL A 580 -14.64 15.20 -30.88
C VAL A 580 -16.08 14.70 -31.02
N LYS A 581 -16.39 13.54 -30.42
CA LYS A 581 -17.73 12.96 -30.42
C LYS A 581 -18.73 13.87 -29.70
N VAL A 582 -18.39 14.42 -28.54
CA VAL A 582 -19.22 15.39 -27.79
C VAL A 582 -19.47 16.62 -28.64
N SER A 583 -18.44 17.22 -29.22
CA SER A 583 -18.58 18.42 -30.04
C SER A 583 -19.46 18.18 -31.28
N LYS A 584 -19.34 17.02 -31.92
CA LYS A 584 -20.21 16.66 -33.06
C LYS A 584 -21.67 16.50 -32.64
N LEU A 585 -21.92 15.77 -31.56
CA LEU A 585 -23.27 15.61 -31.00
C LEU A 585 -23.89 16.98 -30.65
N ARG A 586 -23.12 17.87 -30.02
CA ARG A 586 -23.56 19.24 -29.73
C ARG A 586 -23.82 20.05 -31.00
N SER A 587 -23.05 19.85 -32.07
CA SER A 587 -23.26 20.57 -33.34
C SER A 587 -24.54 20.19 -34.06
N GLU A 588 -25.07 19.01 -33.75
CA GLU A 588 -26.31 18.47 -34.30
C GLU A 588 -27.49 18.67 -33.32
N ALA A 589 -27.23 19.20 -32.12
CA ALA A 589 -28.21 19.35 -31.04
C ALA A 589 -29.10 20.58 -31.23
N ASN A 590 -30.35 20.47 -30.79
CA ASN A 590 -31.28 21.59 -30.76
C ASN A 590 -30.97 22.50 -29.56
N PRO A 591 -31.32 23.80 -29.61
CA PRO A 591 -31.14 24.72 -28.48
C PRO A 591 -31.70 24.21 -27.14
N GLN A 592 -32.82 23.47 -27.17
CA GLN A 592 -33.46 22.89 -25.99
C GLN A 592 -32.61 21.79 -25.32
N ASP A 593 -31.73 21.12 -26.07
CA ASP A 593 -30.85 20.07 -25.55
C ASP A 593 -29.76 20.68 -24.66
N PHE A 594 -29.26 21.87 -25.00
CA PHE A 594 -28.29 22.61 -24.18
C PHE A 594 -28.91 23.11 -22.87
N ASP A 595 -30.12 23.67 -22.93
CA ASP A 595 -30.84 24.10 -21.72
C ASP A 595 -31.11 22.91 -20.78
N HIS A 596 -31.40 21.73 -21.36
CA HIS A 596 -31.56 20.50 -20.60
C HIS A 596 -30.25 20.03 -19.96
N GLU A 597 -29.13 20.01 -20.70
CA GLU A 597 -27.81 19.63 -20.20
C GLU A 597 -27.33 20.56 -19.08
N ILE A 598 -27.46 21.88 -19.25
CA ILE A 598 -27.13 22.88 -18.23
C ILE A 598 -27.94 22.61 -16.96
N LYS A 599 -29.25 22.37 -17.10
CA LYS A 599 -30.11 22.06 -15.95
C LYS A 599 -29.63 20.81 -15.21
N GLN A 600 -29.28 19.74 -15.92
CA GLN A 600 -28.76 18.52 -15.31
C GLN A 600 -27.44 18.75 -14.57
N LEU A 601 -26.50 19.47 -15.18
CA LEU A 601 -25.22 19.82 -14.55
C LEU A 601 -25.40 20.68 -13.30
N ILE A 602 -26.31 21.66 -13.34
CA ILE A 602 -26.64 22.49 -12.16
C ILE A 602 -27.28 21.66 -11.05
N GLU A 603 -28.21 20.75 -11.37
CA GLU A 603 -28.81 19.84 -10.39
C GLU A 603 -27.75 18.91 -9.76
N PHE A 604 -26.83 18.37 -10.56
CA PHE A 604 -25.73 17.53 -10.08
C PHE A 604 -24.77 18.32 -9.19
N GLN A 605 -24.42 19.55 -9.60
CA GLN A 605 -23.61 20.46 -8.81
C GLN A 605 -24.27 20.83 -7.47
N THR A 606 -25.58 21.13 -7.50
CA THR A 606 -26.37 21.43 -6.30
C THR A 606 -26.33 20.25 -5.34
N THR A 607 -26.51 19.03 -5.84
CA THR A 607 -26.42 17.80 -5.04
C THR A 607 -25.04 17.69 -4.37
N LEU A 608 -23.95 17.89 -5.12
CA LEU A 608 -22.59 17.91 -4.56
C LEU A 608 -22.37 19.03 -3.52
N LYS A 609 -22.93 20.23 -3.74
CA LYS A 609 -22.83 21.37 -2.81
C LYS A 609 -23.61 21.11 -1.52
N GLU A 610 -24.82 20.55 -1.59
CA GLU A 610 -25.60 20.18 -0.40
C GLU A 610 -24.86 19.18 0.49
N ILE A 611 -24.12 18.26 -0.13
CA ILE A 611 -23.27 17.29 0.56
C ILE A 611 -22.10 17.98 1.29
N THR A 612 -21.55 19.08 0.76
CA THR A 612 -20.44 19.81 1.40
C THR A 612 -20.84 20.58 2.66
N ALA A 613 -22.12 20.91 2.85
CA ALA A 613 -22.57 21.83 3.90
C ALA A 613 -22.61 21.22 5.32
N LYS A 614 -22.31 19.92 5.47
CA LYS A 614 -22.51 19.18 6.73
C LYS A 614 -21.29 19.17 7.67
N TYR A 615 -20.14 19.71 7.22
CA TYR A 615 -18.85 19.64 7.95
C TYR A 615 -17.95 20.85 7.71
#